data_AF-A0AAV9I4M6-F1
#
_entry.id   AF-A0AAV9I4M6-F1
#
_cell.length_a   1.000
_cell.length_b   1.000
_cell.length_c   1.000
_cell.angle_alpha   90.00
_cell.angle_beta   90.00
_cell.angle_gamma   90.00
#
_symmetry.space_group_name_H-M   'P 1'
#
loop_
_entity.id
_entity.type
_entity.pdbx_description
1 polymer ?
#
loop_
_entity_poly.entity_id
_entity_poly.type
_entity_poly.pdbx_seq_one_letter_code
_entity_poly.pdbx_strand_id
1 'polypeptide(L)'
;MLRLGAASVLLAGLAAGQSCGTLPVTTSFSGNAIKLPDPFTFLNGSKRYELGPMPAAPEVQASLSGTRLTITVKANGKTLTMTPTIRMPSSGQGPFPALIALGGVSIPVPANVALITYNNEEITATNPRGKGKFFDFRIMDTLEQLGPAITKIDPKRIAITGCLRNGKGAIFATEFSKYINALDKLPHNHHILATIIAPRPFLVIKNSGIDYLSPISSYGYTSAARMVYEALSATDAIGFSQVAYGSSHYQLPSSQNADVAAFFNRFLLGQDSVSTKTWKPDAKLNLDLKRYVDWTAPKLG
;
A
#
# COMPACT_ATOMS: atom_id res chain seq x y z
N MET A 1 -9.67 9.73 -19.66
CA MET A 1 -8.68 10.11 -18.63
C MET A 1 -9.25 9.80 -17.25
N LEU A 2 -8.88 8.67 -16.64
CA LEU A 2 -9.38 8.24 -15.33
C LEU A 2 -8.21 8.31 -14.32
N ARG A 3 -8.17 9.32 -13.44
CA ARG A 3 -7.11 9.41 -12.40
C ARG A 3 -7.75 9.20 -11.01
N LEU A 4 -7.85 7.95 -10.57
CA LEU A 4 -8.54 7.56 -9.31
C LEU A 4 -7.78 7.96 -8.03
N GLY A 5 -8.35 8.79 -7.15
CA GLY A 5 -7.79 8.97 -5.80
C GLY A 5 -8.17 7.85 -4.83
N ALA A 6 -7.23 7.37 -4.01
CA ALA A 6 -7.50 6.47 -2.87
C ALA A 6 -6.60 6.86 -1.69
N ALA A 7 -6.98 6.42 -0.49
CA ALA A 7 -6.11 6.41 0.68
C ALA A 7 -6.01 4.96 1.21
N SER A 8 -4.79 4.54 1.56
CA SER A 8 -4.47 3.15 1.94
C SER A 8 -3.55 3.12 3.14
N VAL A 9 -3.68 2.12 4.01
CA VAL A 9 -2.75 1.85 5.13
C VAL A 9 -2.04 0.52 4.92
N LEU A 10 -0.69 0.49 4.93
CA LEU A 10 0.15 -0.71 4.74
C LEU A 10 1.09 -0.94 5.93
N LEU A 11 1.14 -2.16 6.52
CA LEU A 11 2.17 -2.57 7.49
C LEU A 11 3.17 -3.58 6.90
N ALA A 12 4.43 -3.59 7.35
CA ALA A 12 5.50 -4.47 6.88
C ALA A 12 5.89 -5.54 7.93
N GLY A 13 5.95 -6.81 7.52
CA GLY A 13 6.44 -7.94 8.31
C GLY A 13 6.81 -9.10 7.38
N LEU A 14 8.01 -9.67 7.55
CA LEU A 14 8.57 -10.73 6.69
C LEU A 14 8.18 -12.12 7.20
N ALA A 15 7.65 -12.97 6.32
CA ALA A 15 7.55 -14.42 6.52
C ALA A 15 8.68 -15.12 5.75
N ALA A 16 9.24 -16.19 6.32
CA ALA A 16 10.37 -16.94 5.76
C ALA A 16 9.96 -17.73 4.49
N GLY A 17 10.73 -17.58 3.41
CA GLY A 17 10.42 -18.17 2.09
C GLY A 17 11.25 -19.40 1.75
N GLN A 18 10.58 -20.40 1.14
CA GLN A 18 11.18 -21.51 0.41
C GLN A 18 11.71 -20.99 -0.96
N SER A 19 12.80 -21.58 -1.48
CA SER A 19 13.49 -21.04 -2.66
C SER A 19 12.63 -21.08 -3.94
N CYS A 20 12.51 -19.93 -4.62
CA CYS A 20 11.78 -19.79 -5.88
C CYS A 20 12.70 -19.97 -7.10
N GLY A 21 12.13 -20.42 -8.22
CA GLY A 21 12.80 -20.41 -9.52
C GLY A 21 13.01 -18.99 -10.08
N THR A 22 13.82 -18.87 -11.13
CA THR A 22 14.06 -17.58 -11.80
C THR A 22 12.79 -17.04 -12.44
N LEU A 23 12.44 -15.78 -12.13
CA LEU A 23 11.33 -15.09 -12.79
C LEU A 23 11.61 -14.91 -14.29
N PRO A 24 10.60 -15.07 -15.17
CA PRO A 24 10.79 -14.82 -16.59
C PRO A 24 11.16 -13.36 -16.84
N VAL A 25 12.26 -13.13 -17.58
CA VAL A 25 12.76 -11.79 -17.94
C VAL A 25 11.91 -11.10 -19.01
N THR A 26 11.07 -11.86 -19.71
CA THR A 26 10.13 -11.37 -20.72
C THR A 26 8.80 -12.07 -20.56
N THR A 27 7.72 -11.29 -20.57
CA THR A 27 6.36 -11.79 -20.47
C THR A 27 5.60 -11.43 -21.74
N SER A 28 5.24 -12.43 -22.52
CA SER A 28 4.46 -12.29 -23.74
C SER A 28 2.99 -12.55 -23.42
N PHE A 29 2.13 -11.55 -23.54
CA PHE A 29 0.68 -11.75 -23.36
C PHE A 29 0.01 -11.87 -24.72
N SER A 30 -0.43 -13.07 -25.04
CA SER A 30 -1.26 -13.36 -26.21
C SER A 30 -2.72 -13.47 -25.78
N GLY A 31 -3.37 -12.33 -25.52
CA GLY A 31 -4.80 -12.32 -25.20
C GLY A 31 -5.37 -10.93 -24.96
N ASN A 32 -6.61 -10.73 -25.42
CA ASN A 32 -7.46 -9.62 -24.98
C ASN A 32 -8.15 -10.07 -23.69
N ALA A 33 -7.52 -9.83 -22.54
CA ALA A 33 -8.12 -10.21 -21.26
C ALA A 33 -9.17 -9.17 -20.85
N ILE A 34 -10.45 -9.50 -21.08
CA ILE A 34 -11.59 -8.66 -20.69
C ILE A 34 -11.88 -8.79 -19.17
N LYS A 35 -11.35 -9.84 -18.54
CA LYS A 35 -11.51 -10.19 -17.11
C LYS A 35 -10.30 -9.77 -16.29
N LEU A 36 -10.47 -9.70 -14.96
CA LEU A 36 -9.39 -9.43 -14.03
C LEU A 36 -8.41 -10.61 -14.00
N PRO A 37 -7.10 -10.37 -14.16
CA PRO A 37 -6.07 -11.41 -14.04
C PRO A 37 -6.23 -12.27 -12.78
N ASP A 38 -6.03 -13.57 -12.91
CA ASP A 38 -6.10 -14.54 -11.81
C ASP A 38 -4.85 -14.45 -10.92
N PRO A 39 -4.96 -14.06 -9.63
CA PRO A 39 -3.81 -14.00 -8.71
C PRO A 39 -3.25 -15.38 -8.33
N PHE A 40 -3.96 -16.48 -8.65
CA PHE A 40 -3.58 -17.84 -8.29
C PHE A 40 -2.96 -18.64 -9.45
N THR A 41 -2.74 -17.99 -10.60
CA THR A 41 -2.09 -18.59 -11.76
C THR A 41 -0.85 -17.78 -12.13
N PHE A 42 0.32 -18.42 -12.10
CA PHE A 42 1.57 -17.81 -12.52
C PHE A 42 1.62 -17.58 -14.04
N LEU A 43 2.55 -16.71 -14.44
CA LEU A 43 2.80 -16.36 -15.85
C LEU A 43 3.17 -17.55 -16.74
N ASN A 44 3.70 -18.63 -16.15
CA ASN A 44 4.01 -19.88 -16.84
C ASN A 44 2.83 -20.87 -16.86
N GLY A 45 1.63 -20.44 -16.43
CA GLY A 45 0.43 -21.27 -16.33
C GLY A 45 0.39 -22.19 -15.11
N SER A 46 1.42 -22.21 -14.27
CA SER A 46 1.44 -23.05 -13.06
C SER A 46 0.63 -22.41 -11.93
N LYS A 47 -0.03 -23.24 -11.13
CA LYS A 47 -0.75 -22.84 -9.90
C LYS A 47 0.10 -23.10 -8.65
N ARG A 48 1.39 -22.79 -8.73
CA ARG A 48 2.28 -22.83 -7.57
C ARG A 48 2.14 -21.51 -6.79
N TYR A 49 2.61 -21.44 -5.55
CA TYR A 49 2.57 -20.23 -4.74
C TYR A 49 3.97 -19.96 -4.20
N GLU A 50 4.61 -18.92 -4.71
CA GLU A 50 6.06 -18.69 -4.60
C GLU A 50 6.32 -17.16 -4.71
N LEU A 51 6.97 -16.57 -3.70
CA LEU A 51 7.41 -15.17 -3.74
C LEU A 51 8.85 -15.13 -4.25
N GLY A 52 9.04 -14.68 -5.50
CA GLY A 52 10.36 -14.60 -6.14
C GLY A 52 11.38 -13.76 -5.35
N PRO A 53 12.70 -13.94 -5.60
CA PRO A 53 13.73 -13.22 -4.87
C PRO A 53 13.65 -11.71 -5.12
N MET A 54 13.69 -10.95 -4.02
CA MET A 54 13.79 -9.49 -4.04
C MET A 54 15.16 -9.07 -4.62
N PRO A 55 15.24 -8.02 -5.47
CA PRO A 55 16.51 -7.52 -5.98
C PRO A 55 17.50 -7.20 -4.85
N ALA A 56 18.80 -7.32 -5.11
CA ALA A 56 19.83 -6.94 -4.15
C ALA A 56 19.67 -5.47 -3.74
N ALA A 57 19.62 -5.23 -2.43
CA ALA A 57 19.34 -3.92 -1.86
C ALA A 57 20.47 -2.92 -2.20
N PRO A 58 20.18 -1.74 -2.79
CA PRO A 58 21.18 -0.69 -3.02
C PRO A 58 21.86 -0.24 -1.71
N GLU A 59 23.07 0.32 -1.78
CA GLU A 59 23.76 0.91 -0.62
C GLU A 59 22.93 2.09 -0.07
N VAL A 60 22.62 2.04 1.24
CA VAL A 60 21.89 3.09 1.95
C VAL A 60 22.77 3.66 3.07
N GLN A 61 22.85 4.98 3.12
CA GLN A 61 23.45 5.72 4.21
C GLN A 61 22.39 6.63 4.81
N ALA A 62 22.29 6.65 6.14
CA ALA A 62 21.29 7.47 6.81
C ALA A 62 21.84 8.20 8.03
N SER A 63 21.24 9.35 8.33
CA SER A 63 21.50 10.11 9.54
C SER A 63 20.24 10.81 10.04
N LEU A 64 20.13 11.02 11.35
CA LEU A 64 19.03 11.76 11.97
C LEU A 64 19.61 12.97 12.71
N SER A 65 19.09 14.15 12.40
CA SER A 65 19.43 15.40 13.11
C SER A 65 18.16 16.13 13.51
N GLY A 66 17.95 16.27 14.82
CA GLY A 66 16.67 16.73 15.38
C GLY A 66 15.52 15.85 14.88
N THR A 67 14.57 16.45 14.18
CA THR A 67 13.42 15.76 13.57
C THR A 67 13.63 15.38 12.11
N ARG A 68 14.76 15.71 11.49
CA ARG A 68 15.00 15.51 10.06
C ARG A 68 15.89 14.30 9.83
N LEU A 69 15.32 13.29 9.19
CA LEU A 69 16.03 12.12 8.71
C LEU A 69 16.63 12.45 7.34
N THR A 70 17.88 12.08 7.09
CA THR A 70 18.53 12.21 5.78
C THR A 70 18.87 10.80 5.30
N ILE A 71 18.31 10.42 4.16
CA ILE A 71 18.50 9.10 3.55
C ILE A 71 19.22 9.30 2.23
N THR A 72 20.39 8.69 2.10
CA THR A 72 21.18 8.69 0.87
C THR A 72 21.22 7.29 0.28
N VAL A 73 20.65 7.11 -0.91
CA VAL A 73 20.66 5.84 -1.66
C VAL A 73 21.66 5.96 -2.80
N LYS A 74 22.55 4.97 -2.92
CA LYS A 74 23.47 4.84 -4.05
C LYS A 74 23.15 3.59 -4.85
N ALA A 75 22.90 3.79 -6.15
CA ALA A 75 22.62 2.70 -7.09
C ALA A 75 23.19 3.04 -8.46
N ASN A 76 23.90 2.10 -9.09
CA ASN A 76 24.42 2.24 -10.47
C ASN A 76 25.19 3.55 -10.72
N GLY A 77 26.05 3.96 -9.77
CA GLY A 77 26.84 5.19 -9.85
C GLY A 77 26.06 6.50 -9.64
N LYS A 78 24.75 6.41 -9.34
CA LYS A 78 23.90 7.57 -9.02
C LYS A 78 23.68 7.66 -7.51
N THR A 79 23.67 8.88 -6.99
CA THR A 79 23.40 9.17 -5.57
C THR A 79 22.10 9.96 -5.44
N LEU A 80 21.32 9.61 -4.43
CA LEU A 80 20.01 10.18 -4.17
C LEU A 80 19.84 10.53 -2.71
N THR A 81 19.43 11.77 -2.38
CA THR A 81 19.17 12.16 -1.00
C THR A 81 17.71 12.56 -0.78
N MET A 82 17.09 12.04 0.27
CA MET A 82 15.71 12.29 0.68
C MET A 82 15.70 12.74 2.15
N THR A 83 14.81 13.67 2.52
CA THR A 83 14.84 14.29 3.86
C THR A 83 13.51 14.28 4.61
N PRO A 84 12.90 13.10 4.88
CA PRO A 84 11.65 13.04 5.62
C PRO A 84 11.79 13.58 7.05
N THR A 85 10.67 14.04 7.60
CA THR A 85 10.61 14.58 8.97
C THR A 85 9.84 13.65 9.89
N ILE A 86 10.27 13.58 11.15
CA ILE A 86 9.65 12.75 12.19
C ILE A 86 9.03 13.67 13.25
N ARG A 87 7.72 13.54 13.46
CA ARG A 87 7.01 14.12 14.60
C ARG A 87 6.78 13.03 15.64
N MET A 88 7.45 13.16 16.79
CA MET A 88 7.29 12.23 17.90
C MET A 88 5.97 12.45 18.66
N PRO A 89 5.44 11.41 19.31
CA PRO A 89 4.47 11.56 20.39
C PRO A 89 4.95 12.55 21.45
N SER A 90 4.02 13.27 22.08
CA SER A 90 4.34 14.23 23.15
C SER A 90 4.71 13.57 24.48
N SER A 91 4.46 12.27 24.63
CA SER A 91 4.76 11.49 25.83
C SER A 91 5.16 10.05 25.49
N GLY A 92 5.78 9.36 26.45
CA GLY A 92 6.34 8.01 26.29
C GLY A 92 7.84 8.00 26.04
N GLN A 93 8.49 6.85 26.22
CA GLN A 93 9.95 6.70 26.05
C GLN A 93 10.36 6.07 24.70
N GLY A 94 9.39 5.52 23.96
CA GLY A 94 9.63 4.77 22.73
C GLY A 94 10.27 3.38 22.99
N PRO A 95 10.63 2.64 21.92
CA PRO A 95 10.40 3.01 20.53
C PRO A 95 8.91 3.06 20.20
N PHE A 96 8.53 4.02 19.36
CA PHE A 96 7.14 4.26 19.00
C PHE A 96 6.80 3.56 17.69
N PRO A 97 5.57 3.02 17.54
CA PRO A 97 5.03 2.75 16.22
C PRO A 97 5.01 4.03 15.39
N ALA A 98 5.13 3.93 14.07
CA ALA A 98 5.10 5.09 13.19
C ALA A 98 4.11 4.96 12.03
N LEU A 99 3.52 6.09 11.65
CA LEU A 99 2.76 6.29 10.44
C LEU A 99 3.60 7.12 9.46
N ILE A 100 3.96 6.53 8.32
CA ILE A 100 4.58 7.23 7.20
C ILE A 100 3.48 7.85 6.35
N ALA A 101 3.46 9.17 6.23
CA ALA A 101 2.49 9.90 5.44
C ALA A 101 3.14 10.47 4.17
N LEU A 102 2.64 10.05 3.01
CA LEU A 102 3.12 10.48 1.71
C LEU A 102 2.54 11.86 1.37
N GLY A 103 3.41 12.86 1.29
CA GLY A 103 3.11 14.28 1.06
C GLY A 103 2.36 14.99 2.19
N GLY A 104 1.71 14.24 3.08
CA GLY A 104 0.93 14.74 4.20
C GLY A 104 -0.07 13.70 4.70
N VAL A 105 -0.70 13.98 5.84
CA VAL A 105 -1.65 13.07 6.49
C VAL A 105 -3.08 13.61 6.38
N SER A 106 -4.02 12.73 6.02
CA SER A 106 -5.46 13.05 5.88
C SER A 106 -6.35 12.15 6.73
N ILE A 107 -5.75 11.36 7.62
CA ILE A 107 -6.43 10.49 8.59
C ILE A 107 -5.98 10.86 10.01
N PRO A 108 -6.80 10.62 11.04
CA PRO A 108 -6.38 10.82 12.42
C PRO A 108 -5.17 9.97 12.76
N VAL A 109 -4.16 10.57 13.40
CA VAL A 109 -2.97 9.85 13.90
C VAL A 109 -3.15 9.63 15.40
N PRO A 110 -3.09 8.38 15.90
CA PRO A 110 -3.14 8.12 17.34
C PRO A 110 -2.03 8.86 18.08
N ALA A 111 -2.30 9.34 19.30
CA ALA A 111 -1.37 10.18 20.06
C ALA A 111 -0.04 9.50 20.38
N ASN A 112 -0.04 8.17 20.47
CA ASN A 112 1.13 7.32 20.76
C ASN A 112 1.84 6.79 19.48
N VAL A 113 1.50 7.31 18.31
CA VAL A 113 2.10 6.95 17.02
C VAL A 113 2.91 8.13 16.49
N ALA A 114 4.19 7.89 16.17
CA ALA A 114 5.02 8.88 15.51
C ALA A 114 4.54 9.12 14.07
N LEU A 115 4.63 10.34 13.57
CA LEU A 115 4.28 10.68 12.19
C LEU A 115 5.56 10.98 11.40
N ILE A 116 5.85 10.17 10.40
CA ILE A 116 6.95 10.39 9.46
C ILE A 116 6.37 11.00 8.18
N THR A 117 6.71 12.24 7.85
CA THR A 117 6.19 12.90 6.64
C THR A 117 7.21 12.83 5.52
N TYR A 118 6.77 12.28 4.39
CA TYR A 118 7.61 12.02 3.25
C TYR A 118 7.24 12.91 2.07
N ASN A 119 8.16 13.76 1.61
CA ASN A 119 7.89 14.60 0.44
C ASN A 119 8.04 13.80 -0.85
N ASN A 120 6.95 13.17 -1.30
CA ASN A 120 6.96 12.31 -2.48
C ASN A 120 7.17 13.08 -3.80
N GLU A 121 6.94 14.41 -3.84
CA GLU A 121 7.23 15.22 -5.04
C GLU A 121 8.74 15.32 -5.33
N GLU A 122 9.60 15.13 -4.32
CA GLU A 122 11.04 15.02 -4.55
C GLU A 122 11.41 13.73 -5.30
N ILE A 123 10.58 12.69 -5.19
CA ILE A 123 10.87 11.34 -5.72
C ILE A 123 10.21 11.14 -7.06
N THR A 124 8.93 11.47 -7.15
CA THR A 124 8.16 11.42 -8.37
C THR A 124 7.53 12.79 -8.53
N ALA A 125 8.23 13.70 -9.21
CA ALA A 125 7.65 15.00 -9.49
C ALA A 125 6.44 14.79 -10.41
N THR A 126 5.28 15.25 -9.95
CA THR A 126 4.07 15.18 -10.76
C THR A 126 4.10 16.17 -11.93
N ASN A 127 4.93 17.21 -11.82
CA ASN A 127 5.19 18.19 -12.85
C ASN A 127 6.62 18.77 -12.69
N PRO A 128 7.46 18.78 -13.74
CA PRO A 128 7.26 18.15 -15.04
C PRO A 128 7.34 16.63 -14.96
N ARG A 129 6.52 15.96 -15.78
CA ARG A 129 6.42 14.49 -15.83
C ARG A 129 7.80 13.88 -16.13
N GLY A 130 8.17 12.83 -15.38
CA GLY A 130 9.46 12.14 -15.58
C GLY A 130 10.66 12.83 -14.92
N LYS A 131 10.44 13.85 -14.10
CA LYS A 131 11.43 14.35 -13.14
C LYS A 131 11.16 13.79 -11.74
N GLY A 132 12.18 13.88 -10.90
CA GLY A 132 12.16 13.33 -9.55
C GLY A 132 13.27 12.32 -9.35
N LYS A 133 13.53 12.06 -8.07
CA LYS A 133 14.62 11.24 -7.56
C LYS A 133 14.42 9.73 -7.80
N PHE A 134 13.26 9.31 -8.34
CA PHE A 134 12.80 7.97 -8.68
C PHE A 134 13.78 6.84 -8.38
N PHE A 135 13.82 6.35 -7.13
CA PHE A 135 14.23 4.99 -6.77
C PHE A 135 13.70 4.72 -5.36
N ASP A 136 13.08 3.56 -5.22
CA ASP A 136 12.89 2.71 -4.03
C ASP A 136 12.55 3.37 -2.66
N PHE A 137 11.45 2.90 -2.03
CA PHE A 137 11.03 3.32 -0.69
C PHE A 137 11.93 2.68 0.38
N ARG A 138 13.15 3.22 0.59
CA ARG A 138 14.19 2.66 1.49
C ARG A 138 14.15 3.20 2.92
N ILE A 139 13.00 3.72 3.32
CA ILE A 139 12.82 4.27 4.66
C ILE A 139 12.86 3.18 5.73
N MET A 140 12.40 1.96 5.40
CA MET A 140 12.48 0.82 6.31
C MET A 140 13.94 0.44 6.59
N ASP A 141 14.75 0.29 5.54
CA ASP A 141 16.19 0.02 5.64
C ASP A 141 16.91 1.07 6.49
N THR A 142 16.50 2.33 6.36
CA THR A 142 17.04 3.42 7.18
C THR A 142 16.69 3.27 8.66
N LEU A 143 15.41 2.99 8.96
CA LEU A 143 14.95 2.83 10.34
C LEU A 143 15.62 1.62 11.00
N GLU A 144 15.84 0.55 10.24
CA GLU A 144 16.58 -0.64 10.68
C GLU A 144 18.08 -0.32 10.88
N GLN A 145 18.72 0.36 9.93
CA GLN A 145 20.14 0.73 9.99
C GLN A 145 20.46 1.64 11.18
N LEU A 146 19.64 2.66 11.43
CA LEU A 146 19.83 3.57 12.57
C LEU A 146 19.36 2.94 13.89
N GLY A 147 18.38 2.05 13.83
CA GLY A 147 17.81 1.36 14.97
C GLY A 147 16.96 2.25 15.90
N PRO A 148 16.17 1.62 16.78
CA PRO A 148 15.25 2.31 17.69
C PRO A 148 15.95 3.17 18.76
N ALA A 149 17.22 2.88 19.08
CA ALA A 149 17.98 3.68 20.04
C ALA A 149 18.19 5.13 19.56
N ILE A 150 18.42 5.30 18.25
CA ILE A 150 18.64 6.59 17.59
C ILE A 150 17.31 7.16 17.14
N THR A 151 16.50 6.38 16.40
CA THR A 151 15.30 6.90 15.76
C THR A 151 14.12 7.03 16.70
N LYS A 152 14.12 6.31 17.83
CA LYS A 152 12.95 6.09 18.69
C LYS A 152 11.73 5.50 17.95
N ILE A 153 11.92 4.91 16.77
CA ILE A 153 10.88 4.27 15.98
C ILE A 153 11.06 2.75 16.05
N ASP A 154 9.95 2.02 16.20
CA ASP A 154 9.93 0.56 16.08
C ASP A 154 9.75 0.17 14.60
N PRO A 155 10.78 -0.36 13.92
CA PRO A 155 10.68 -0.74 12.51
C PRO A 155 9.71 -1.91 12.27
N LYS A 156 9.31 -2.65 13.32
CA LYS A 156 8.32 -3.73 13.21
C LYS A 156 6.87 -3.22 13.26
N ARG A 157 6.67 -1.95 13.60
CA ARG A 157 5.35 -1.33 13.77
C ARG A 157 5.27 -0.06 12.94
N ILE A 158 5.26 -0.24 11.62
CA ILE A 158 5.19 0.85 10.65
C ILE A 158 3.93 0.71 9.82
N ALA A 159 3.16 1.80 9.71
CA ALA A 159 2.03 1.96 8.80
C ALA A 159 2.36 3.02 7.74
N ILE A 160 1.86 2.89 6.50
CA ILE A 160 2.03 3.92 5.44
C ILE A 160 0.68 4.43 4.98
N THR A 161 0.49 5.75 4.84
CA THR A 161 -0.73 6.39 4.34
C THR A 161 -0.48 7.49 3.31
N GLY A 162 -1.51 7.83 2.55
CA GLY A 162 -1.53 9.00 1.65
C GLY A 162 -2.95 9.20 1.11
N CYS A 163 -3.28 10.40 0.65
CA CYS A 163 -4.58 10.68 0.03
C CYS A 163 -4.46 10.95 -1.48
N LEU A 164 -5.47 10.55 -2.25
CA LEU A 164 -5.57 10.79 -3.69
C LEU A 164 -4.36 10.24 -4.46
N ARG A 165 -3.54 11.11 -5.05
CA ARG A 165 -2.31 10.74 -5.76
C ARG A 165 -1.28 10.09 -4.82
N ASN A 166 -1.27 10.50 -3.56
CA ASN A 166 -0.33 9.98 -2.56
C ASN A 166 -0.78 8.63 -2.03
N GLY A 167 -2.09 8.37 -1.92
CA GLY A 167 -2.55 7.02 -1.57
C GLY A 167 -2.47 6.05 -2.74
N LYS A 168 -2.45 6.52 -4.00
CA LYS A 168 -1.89 5.72 -5.09
C LYS A 168 -0.42 5.42 -4.83
N GLY A 169 0.42 6.42 -4.54
CA GLY A 169 1.83 6.19 -4.18
C GLY A 169 2.03 5.19 -3.04
N ALA A 170 1.10 5.10 -2.10
CA ALA A 170 1.13 4.11 -1.01
C ALA A 170 0.87 2.65 -1.49
N ILE A 171 0.14 2.47 -2.60
CA ILE A 171 -0.08 1.17 -3.26
C ILE A 171 0.98 0.91 -4.35
N PHE A 172 1.61 1.95 -4.90
CA PHE A 172 2.45 1.89 -6.08
C PHE A 172 3.95 2.09 -5.76
N ALA A 173 4.73 1.04 -5.97
CA ALA A 173 6.14 1.14 -6.33
C ALA A 173 6.35 0.42 -7.68
N THR A 174 6.48 1.21 -8.75
CA THR A 174 6.94 0.89 -10.13
C THR A 174 5.96 0.46 -11.25
N GLU A 175 6.28 0.96 -12.47
CA GLU A 175 5.89 0.63 -13.87
C GLU A 175 4.46 0.83 -14.41
N PHE A 176 4.08 2.05 -14.83
CA PHE A 176 2.76 2.34 -15.44
C PHE A 176 2.73 3.23 -16.70
N SER A 177 3.88 3.69 -17.21
CA SER A 177 3.87 4.78 -18.20
C SER A 177 3.59 4.35 -19.65
N LYS A 178 3.71 3.06 -19.99
CA LYS A 178 3.67 2.56 -21.39
C LYS A 178 2.33 1.95 -21.85
N TYR A 179 1.36 1.74 -20.95
CA TYR A 179 0.18 0.91 -21.22
C TYR A 179 -1.17 1.63 -21.04
N ILE A 180 -1.16 2.97 -20.99
CA ILE A 180 -2.36 3.80 -20.70
C ILE A 180 -3.51 3.58 -21.72
N ASN A 181 -3.19 3.08 -22.92
CA ASN A 181 -4.16 2.83 -24.00
C ASN A 181 -4.38 1.33 -24.33
N ALA A 182 -3.91 0.41 -23.48
CA ALA A 182 -3.98 -1.04 -23.72
C ALA A 182 -4.21 -1.82 -22.40
N LEU A 183 -5.28 -1.45 -21.68
CA LEU A 183 -5.59 -1.99 -20.35
C LEU A 183 -5.89 -3.49 -20.35
N ASP A 184 -6.44 -4.00 -21.46
CA ASP A 184 -6.74 -5.41 -21.73
C ASP A 184 -5.50 -6.26 -22.03
N LYS A 185 -4.33 -5.61 -22.21
CA LYS A 185 -3.03 -6.25 -22.46
C LYS A 185 -2.12 -6.23 -21.23
N LEU A 186 -2.61 -5.70 -20.10
CA LEU A 186 -1.87 -5.70 -18.84
C LEU A 186 -2.11 -7.02 -18.10
N PRO A 187 -1.05 -7.70 -17.63
CA PRO A 187 -1.20 -8.93 -16.84
C PRO A 187 -1.51 -8.68 -15.37
N HIS A 188 -1.73 -7.42 -15.01
CA HIS A 188 -2.01 -6.98 -13.66
C HIS A 188 -3.04 -5.87 -13.70
N ASN A 189 -3.81 -5.78 -12.63
CA ASN A 189 -4.70 -4.67 -12.35
C ASN A 189 -4.56 -4.34 -10.85
N HIS A 190 -5.20 -3.29 -10.34
CA HIS A 190 -5.00 -2.84 -8.96
C HIS A 190 -5.33 -3.91 -7.90
N HIS A 191 -6.15 -4.90 -8.22
CA HIS A 191 -6.39 -6.01 -7.30
C HIS A 191 -5.10 -6.81 -7.08
N ILE A 192 -4.34 -7.16 -8.13
CA ILE A 192 -3.01 -7.81 -8.00
C ILE A 192 -2.03 -6.95 -7.19
N LEU A 193 -2.06 -5.63 -7.32
CA LEU A 193 -1.24 -4.75 -6.47
C LEU A 193 -1.69 -4.76 -5.00
N ALA A 194 -2.97 -4.96 -4.73
CA ALA A 194 -3.45 -5.13 -3.36
C ALA A 194 -3.16 -6.54 -2.82
N THR A 195 -2.94 -7.56 -3.68
CA THR A 195 -2.61 -8.92 -3.23
C THR A 195 -1.15 -9.06 -2.78
N ILE A 196 -0.19 -8.28 -3.32
CA ILE A 196 1.20 -8.29 -2.82
C ILE A 196 1.34 -7.77 -1.37
N ILE A 197 0.26 -7.17 -0.85
CA ILE A 197 0.16 -6.76 0.54
C ILE A 197 -0.14 -7.96 1.43
N ALA A 198 -0.95 -8.90 0.93
CA ALA A 198 -1.40 -10.04 1.71
C ALA A 198 -0.20 -10.87 2.22
N PRO A 199 -0.27 -11.43 3.44
CA PRO A 199 -1.39 -11.35 4.40
C PRO A 199 -1.34 -10.10 5.30
N ARG A 200 -0.50 -9.10 4.99
CA ARG A 200 -0.34 -7.91 5.84
C ARG A 200 -1.59 -7.03 5.81
N PRO A 201 -1.82 -6.22 6.86
CA PRO A 201 -3.01 -5.39 6.97
C PRO A 201 -3.15 -4.36 5.84
N PHE A 202 -4.34 -4.31 5.24
CA PHE A 202 -4.72 -3.39 4.18
C PHE A 202 -6.13 -2.83 4.39
N LEU A 203 -6.23 -1.53 4.66
CA LEU A 203 -7.51 -0.83 4.77
C LEU A 203 -7.69 0.18 3.63
N VAL A 204 -8.80 0.07 2.91
CA VAL A 204 -9.20 1.00 1.85
C VAL A 204 -10.33 1.90 2.36
N ILE A 205 -10.08 3.21 2.33
CA ILE A 205 -11.06 4.25 2.70
C ILE A 205 -11.46 5.05 1.45
N LYS A 206 -12.77 5.21 1.23
CA LYS A 206 -13.33 5.88 0.05
C LYS A 206 -14.45 6.86 0.37
N ASN A 207 -14.46 7.98 -0.36
CA ASN A 207 -15.63 8.85 -0.49
C ASN A 207 -16.43 8.45 -1.75
N SER A 208 -17.65 7.93 -1.59
CA SER A 208 -18.54 7.61 -2.73
C SER A 208 -19.35 8.80 -3.25
N GLY A 209 -19.29 9.96 -2.59
CA GLY A 209 -19.91 11.20 -3.04
C GLY A 209 -19.21 11.82 -4.25
N ILE A 210 -18.10 11.23 -4.70
CA ILE A 210 -17.27 11.77 -5.78
C ILE A 210 -17.03 10.71 -6.85
N ASP A 211 -17.69 10.90 -7.98
CA ASP A 211 -17.66 10.03 -9.16
C ASP A 211 -16.24 9.81 -9.71
N TYR A 212 -15.41 10.86 -9.71
CA TYR A 212 -14.03 10.84 -10.17
C TYR A 212 -13.16 9.84 -9.40
N LEU A 213 -13.53 9.50 -8.15
CA LEU A 213 -12.84 8.49 -7.35
C LEU A 213 -13.22 7.06 -7.73
N SER A 214 -14.15 6.89 -8.68
CA SER A 214 -14.66 5.60 -9.19
C SER A 214 -15.02 4.62 -8.07
N PRO A 215 -16.12 4.88 -7.32
CA PRO A 215 -16.49 4.07 -6.14
C PRO A 215 -16.75 2.59 -6.48
N ILE A 216 -17.47 2.30 -7.57
CA ILE A 216 -17.74 0.93 -8.03
C ILE A 216 -16.44 0.18 -8.35
N SER A 217 -15.54 0.82 -9.10
CA SER A 217 -14.23 0.23 -9.43
C SER A 217 -13.41 -0.03 -8.16
N SER A 218 -13.48 0.87 -7.19
CA SER A 218 -12.75 0.74 -5.93
C SER A 218 -13.22 -0.44 -5.09
N TYR A 219 -14.54 -0.61 -5.01
CA TYR A 219 -15.13 -1.77 -4.37
C TYR A 219 -14.78 -3.07 -5.11
N GLY A 220 -14.85 -3.06 -6.45
CA GLY A 220 -14.56 -4.25 -7.26
C GLY A 220 -13.13 -4.75 -7.14
N TYR A 221 -12.12 -3.88 -7.27
CA TYR A 221 -10.73 -4.33 -7.15
C TYR A 221 -10.40 -4.79 -5.72
N THR A 222 -10.96 -4.12 -4.69
CA THR A 222 -10.71 -4.52 -3.29
C THR A 222 -11.40 -5.85 -2.98
N SER A 223 -12.59 -6.08 -3.55
CA SER A 223 -13.30 -7.36 -3.43
C SER A 223 -12.52 -8.50 -4.08
N ALA A 224 -11.97 -8.28 -5.28
CA ALA A 224 -11.09 -9.26 -5.92
C ALA A 224 -9.80 -9.50 -5.10
N ALA A 225 -9.20 -8.47 -4.52
CA ALA A 225 -8.03 -8.64 -3.63
C ALA A 225 -8.38 -9.42 -2.36
N ARG A 226 -9.56 -9.18 -1.78
CA ARG A 226 -10.05 -9.90 -0.59
C ARG A 226 -10.17 -11.40 -0.81
N MET A 227 -10.45 -11.86 -2.02
CA MET A 227 -10.45 -13.29 -2.33
C MET A 227 -9.09 -13.96 -2.07
N VAL A 228 -7.97 -13.22 -2.19
CA VAL A 228 -6.63 -13.73 -1.81
C VAL A 228 -6.45 -13.77 -0.29
N TYR A 229 -6.96 -12.78 0.44
CA TYR A 229 -6.95 -12.82 1.91
C TYR A 229 -7.83 -13.95 2.44
N GLU A 230 -8.96 -14.25 1.78
CA GLU A 230 -9.80 -15.42 2.07
C GLU A 230 -9.04 -16.72 1.83
N ALA A 231 -8.33 -16.83 0.70
CA ALA A 231 -7.50 -17.98 0.40
C ALA A 231 -6.42 -18.22 1.47
N LEU A 232 -5.82 -17.15 2.00
CA LEU A 232 -4.79 -17.18 3.05
C LEU A 232 -5.34 -17.22 4.49
N SER A 233 -6.66 -17.35 4.67
CA SER A 233 -7.31 -17.27 5.99
C SER A 233 -7.02 -15.98 6.79
N ALA A 234 -6.69 -14.89 6.10
CA ALA A 234 -6.31 -13.58 6.66
C ALA A 234 -7.41 -12.52 6.45
N THR A 235 -8.68 -12.92 6.44
CA THR A 235 -9.82 -12.02 6.09
C THR A 235 -9.99 -10.80 6.99
N ASP A 236 -9.40 -10.85 8.17
CA ASP A 236 -9.41 -9.77 9.15
C ASP A 236 -8.28 -8.75 8.94
N ALA A 237 -7.30 -9.08 8.09
CA ALA A 237 -6.25 -8.17 7.66
C ALA A 237 -6.65 -7.31 6.45
N ILE A 238 -7.81 -7.53 5.82
CA ILE A 238 -8.31 -6.65 4.74
C ILE A 238 -9.62 -5.96 5.12
N GLY A 239 -9.69 -4.65 4.89
CA GLY A 239 -10.87 -3.84 5.17
C GLY A 239 -11.23 -2.88 4.04
N PHE A 240 -12.52 -2.60 3.93
CA PHE A 240 -13.08 -1.63 2.99
C PHE A 240 -14.14 -0.79 3.69
N SER A 241 -14.00 0.53 3.66
CA SER A 241 -14.99 1.48 4.16
C SER A 241 -15.24 2.56 3.11
N GLN A 242 -16.49 2.66 2.68
CA GLN A 242 -16.91 3.63 1.66
C GLN A 242 -18.19 4.32 2.11
N VAL A 243 -18.15 5.66 2.15
CA VAL A 243 -19.29 6.49 2.55
C VAL A 243 -19.36 7.70 1.61
N ALA A 244 -20.57 8.13 1.24
CA ALA A 244 -20.74 9.36 0.50
C ALA A 244 -20.80 10.55 1.46
N TYR A 245 -19.90 11.52 1.32
CA TYR A 245 -19.91 12.74 2.15
C TYR A 245 -19.38 13.94 1.34
N GLY A 246 -20.28 14.65 0.66
CA GLY A 246 -19.96 15.84 -0.12
C GLY A 246 -18.84 15.64 -1.15
N SER A 247 -18.22 16.75 -1.56
CA SER A 247 -17.10 16.79 -2.52
C SER A 247 -15.72 16.94 -1.86
N SER A 248 -15.64 16.87 -0.53
CA SER A 248 -14.36 17.00 0.17
C SER A 248 -13.48 15.77 -0.08
N HIS A 249 -12.26 16.01 -0.57
CA HIS A 249 -11.33 14.97 -0.99
C HIS A 249 -10.23 14.64 0.03
N TYR A 250 -9.89 15.56 0.96
CA TYR A 250 -8.74 15.43 1.88
C TYR A 250 -9.14 15.31 3.35
N GLN A 251 -10.43 15.19 3.64
CA GLN A 251 -10.93 15.06 5.00
C GLN A 251 -11.61 13.71 5.14
N LEU A 252 -11.25 12.97 6.19
CA LEU A 252 -11.95 11.76 6.60
C LEU A 252 -13.25 12.18 7.32
N PRO A 253 -14.42 11.59 6.99
CA PRO A 253 -15.64 11.87 7.73
C PRO A 253 -15.57 11.16 9.08
N SER A 254 -16.16 11.75 10.12
CA SER A 254 -16.16 11.16 11.47
C SER A 254 -16.73 9.73 11.51
N SER A 255 -17.65 9.40 10.61
CA SER A 255 -18.25 8.07 10.46
C SER A 255 -17.24 6.97 10.13
N GLN A 256 -16.07 7.29 9.57
CA GLN A 256 -15.02 6.33 9.22
C GLN A 256 -13.87 6.31 10.23
N ASN A 257 -13.87 7.17 11.26
CA ASN A 257 -12.80 7.23 12.26
C ASN A 257 -12.64 5.89 13.01
N ALA A 258 -13.74 5.24 13.36
CA ALA A 258 -13.71 3.96 14.05
C ALA A 258 -13.09 2.84 13.21
N ASP A 259 -13.29 2.88 11.89
CA ASP A 259 -12.73 1.88 10.96
C ASP A 259 -11.20 2.00 10.89
N VAL A 260 -10.70 3.24 10.81
CA VAL A 260 -9.26 3.52 10.81
C VAL A 260 -8.64 3.18 12.16
N ALA A 261 -9.29 3.58 13.27
CA ALA A 261 -8.82 3.30 14.61
C ALA A 261 -8.73 1.79 14.89
N ALA A 262 -9.69 0.99 14.42
CA ALA A 262 -9.66 -0.47 14.60
C ALA A 262 -8.39 -1.10 13.99
N PHE A 263 -8.02 -0.69 12.77
CA PHE A 263 -6.81 -1.19 12.11
C PHE A 263 -5.52 -0.73 12.81
N PHE A 264 -5.46 0.53 13.25
CA PHE A 264 -4.32 1.01 14.04
C PHE A 264 -4.19 0.26 15.36
N ASN A 265 -5.27 0.15 16.11
CA ASN A 265 -5.26 -0.51 17.41
C ASN A 265 -4.83 -1.96 17.28
N ARG A 266 -5.40 -2.70 16.33
CA ARG A 266 -5.05 -4.11 16.13
C ARG A 266 -3.61 -4.28 15.66
N PHE A 267 -3.26 -3.68 14.52
CA PHE A 267 -2.06 -4.07 13.79
C PHE A 267 -0.84 -3.20 14.06
N LEU A 268 -1.05 -1.94 14.46
CA LEU A 268 0.04 -1.03 14.76
C LEU A 268 0.33 -0.97 16.28
N LEU A 269 -0.71 -1.06 17.11
CA LEU A 269 -0.59 -0.99 18.56
C LEU A 269 -0.56 -2.38 19.24
N GLY A 270 -0.89 -3.45 18.52
CA GLY A 270 -0.86 -4.83 19.03
C GLY A 270 -2.02 -5.16 19.97
N GLN A 271 -3.19 -4.57 19.76
CA GLN A 271 -4.41 -4.88 20.51
C GLN A 271 -5.17 -6.02 19.81
N ASP A 272 -4.73 -7.25 20.04
CA ASP A 272 -5.19 -8.43 19.29
C ASP A 272 -6.70 -8.72 19.38
N SER A 273 -7.36 -8.25 20.45
CA SER A 273 -8.80 -8.41 20.64
C SER A 273 -9.67 -7.45 19.82
N VAL A 274 -9.07 -6.44 19.17
CA VAL A 274 -9.81 -5.44 18.40
C VAL A 274 -10.30 -6.06 17.09
N SER A 275 -11.61 -6.07 16.87
CA SER A 275 -12.20 -6.53 15.61
C SER A 275 -11.88 -5.57 14.47
N THR A 276 -11.37 -6.11 13.38
CA THR A 276 -11.10 -5.39 12.11
C THR A 276 -12.01 -5.85 10.98
N LYS A 277 -13.18 -6.43 11.30
CA LYS A 277 -14.20 -6.85 10.33
C LYS A 277 -14.89 -5.65 9.67
N THR A 278 -14.13 -4.89 8.90
CA THR A 278 -14.57 -3.65 8.24
C THR A 278 -14.86 -3.96 6.78
N TRP A 279 -16.13 -4.25 6.45
CA TRP A 279 -16.58 -4.39 5.08
C TRP A 279 -17.87 -3.62 4.84
N LYS A 280 -17.72 -2.34 4.52
CA LYS A 280 -18.78 -1.34 4.48
C LYS A 280 -18.80 -0.66 3.11
N PRO A 281 -19.23 -1.35 2.04
CA PRO A 281 -19.52 -0.69 0.78
C PRO A 281 -20.79 0.17 0.89
N ASP A 282 -20.90 1.16 0.03
CA ASP A 282 -22.14 1.94 -0.10
C ASP A 282 -23.25 1.05 -0.67
N ALA A 283 -24.46 1.14 -0.10
CA ALA A 283 -25.58 0.25 -0.43
C ALA A 283 -26.04 0.34 -1.90
N LYS A 284 -25.67 1.42 -2.61
CA LYS A 284 -26.04 1.65 -4.01
C LYS A 284 -25.14 0.92 -5.03
N LEU A 285 -24.12 0.19 -4.58
CA LEU A 285 -23.19 -0.51 -5.47
C LEU A 285 -23.75 -1.88 -5.90
N ASN A 286 -24.53 -1.91 -6.98
CA ASN A 286 -24.96 -3.16 -7.65
C ASN A 286 -23.83 -3.75 -8.50
N LEU A 287 -22.70 -4.08 -7.88
CA LEU A 287 -21.57 -4.70 -8.56
C LEU A 287 -21.73 -6.23 -8.61
N ASP A 288 -21.92 -6.77 -9.80
CA ASP A 288 -21.79 -8.21 -10.05
C ASP A 288 -20.32 -8.56 -10.31
N LEU A 289 -19.62 -9.02 -9.27
CA LEU A 289 -18.20 -9.34 -9.35
C LEU A 289 -17.90 -10.45 -10.37
N LYS A 290 -18.85 -11.35 -10.66
CA LYS A 290 -18.70 -12.45 -11.63
C LYS A 290 -18.55 -11.94 -13.06
N ARG A 291 -18.96 -10.70 -13.33
CA ARG A 291 -18.68 -10.04 -14.62
C ARG A 291 -17.21 -9.75 -14.83
N TYR A 292 -16.42 -9.69 -13.76
CA TYR A 292 -15.01 -9.30 -13.79
C TYR A 292 -14.07 -10.42 -13.35
N VAL A 293 -14.53 -11.32 -12.49
CA VAL A 293 -13.76 -12.44 -11.94
C VAL A 293 -14.34 -13.76 -12.47
N ASP A 294 -13.50 -14.55 -13.14
CA ASP A 294 -13.81 -15.89 -13.66
C ASP A 294 -12.97 -17.01 -13.01
N TRP A 295 -12.22 -16.67 -11.96
CA TRP A 295 -11.42 -17.58 -11.14
C TRP A 295 -12.02 -17.73 -9.73
N THR A 296 -11.58 -18.78 -9.03
CA THR A 296 -12.04 -19.11 -7.67
C THR A 296 -10.88 -19.08 -6.69
N ALA A 297 -11.12 -18.56 -5.48
CA ALA A 297 -10.14 -18.61 -4.41
C ALA A 297 -9.91 -20.07 -3.95
N PRO A 298 -8.67 -20.59 -4.00
CA PRO A 298 -8.31 -21.85 -3.39
C PRO A 298 -8.26 -21.71 -1.86
N LYS A 299 -8.23 -22.83 -1.13
CA LYS A 299 -7.84 -22.82 0.29
C LYS A 299 -6.33 -23.02 0.36
N LEU A 300 -5.60 -22.00 0.81
CA LEU A 300 -4.16 -22.03 1.00
C LEU A 300 -3.92 -22.19 2.50
N GLY A 301 -3.46 -23.38 2.89
CA GLY A 301 -3.15 -23.73 4.27
C GLY A 301 -1.81 -23.16 4.72
#